data_AF-A0A521ZJ61-F1
#
_entry.id   AF-A0A521ZJ61-F1
#
_cell.length_a   1.000
_cell.length_b   1.000
_cell.length_c   1.000
_cell.angle_alpha   90.00
_cell.angle_beta   90.00
_cell.angle_gamma   90.00
#
_symmetry.space_group_name_H-M   'P 1'
#
loop_
_entity.id
_entity.type
_entity.pdbx_description
1 polymer ?
#
loop_
_entity_poly.entity_id
_entity_poly.type
_entity_poly.pdbx_seq_one_letter_code
_entity_poly.pdbx_strand_id
1 'polypeptide(L)'
;MKKDLNSTILQAALGVILLAAVFCCIKYVFATRDIRSLNYKLSEGNARRTTMQAFLNDCMAYSEKNPAILPLLETVGIKKNAPIPTKPAR
;
A
#
# COMPACT_ATOMS: atom_id res chain seq x y z
N MET A 1 44.35 -39.05 -9.23
CA MET A 1 43.49 -38.38 -8.23
C MET A 1 42.08 -38.94 -8.36
N LYS A 2 41.66 -39.81 -7.43
CA LYS A 2 40.25 -40.20 -7.31
C LYS A 2 39.51 -38.98 -6.77
N LYS A 3 38.60 -38.40 -7.57
CA LYS A 3 37.70 -37.37 -7.06
C LYS A 3 36.68 -38.09 -6.17
N ASP A 4 36.70 -37.80 -4.88
CA ASP A 4 35.73 -38.39 -3.96
C ASP A 4 34.33 -37.99 -4.41
N LEU A 5 33.47 -38.98 -4.64
CA LEU A 5 32.09 -38.79 -5.11
C LEU A 5 31.35 -37.76 -4.24
N ASN A 6 31.60 -37.78 -2.93
CA ASN A 6 31.05 -36.84 -1.97
C ASN A 6 31.45 -35.39 -2.25
N SER A 7 32.71 -35.14 -2.64
CA SER A 7 33.19 -33.80 -3.00
C SER A 7 32.53 -33.26 -4.27
N THR A 8 32.23 -34.15 -5.22
CA THR A 8 31.60 -33.80 -6.50
C THR A 8 30.13 -33.46 -6.30
N ILE A 9 29.42 -34.24 -5.47
CA ILE A 9 28.03 -33.99 -5.10
C ILE A 9 27.89 -32.66 -4.33
N LEU A 10 28.81 -32.40 -3.39
CA LEU A 10 28.80 -31.15 -2.64
C LEU A 10 28.98 -29.93 -3.55
N GLN A 11 29.94 -29.97 -4.48
CA GLN A 11 30.15 -28.90 -5.46
C GLN A 11 28.95 -28.70 -6.39
N ALA A 12 28.32 -29.78 -6.83
CA ALA A 12 27.10 -29.71 -7.64
C ALA A 12 25.95 -29.06 -6.87
N ALA A 13 25.71 -29.48 -5.62
CA ALA A 13 24.67 -28.90 -4.77
C ALA A 13 24.92 -27.40 -4.52
N LEU A 14 26.17 -27.02 -4.26
CA LEU A 14 26.57 -25.62 -4.06
C LEU A 14 26.34 -24.78 -5.34
N GLY A 15 26.64 -25.35 -6.51
CA GLY A 15 26.33 -24.74 -7.80
C GLY A 15 24.82 -24.52 -8.02
N VAL A 16 23.98 -25.50 -7.67
CA VAL A 16 22.52 -25.39 -7.78
C VAL A 16 21.97 -24.32 -6.83
N ILE A 17 22.47 -24.27 -5.58
CA ILE A 17 22.06 -23.27 -4.59
C ILE A 17 22.43 -21.85 -5.05
N LEU A 18 23.63 -21.66 -5.62
CA LEU A 18 24.03 -20.36 -6.16
C LEU A 18 23.15 -19.91 -7.33
N LEU A 19 22.83 -20.82 -8.26
CA LEU A 19 21.94 -20.51 -9.37
C LEU A 19 20.52 -20.18 -8.88
N ALA A 20 20.00 -20.94 -7.91
CA ALA A 20 18.70 -20.68 -7.30
C ALA A 20 18.68 -19.33 -6.56
N ALA A 21 19.76 -18.96 -5.87
CA ALA A 21 19.88 -17.69 -5.17
C ALA A 21 19.88 -16.51 -6.15
N VAL A 22 20.62 -16.61 -7.27
CA VAL A 22 20.61 -15.58 -8.32
C VAL A 22 19.22 -15.43 -8.94
N PHE A 23 18.56 -16.54 -9.26
CA PHE A 23 17.21 -16.52 -9.79
C PHE A 23 16.20 -15.88 -8.82
N CYS A 24 16.30 -16.23 -7.54
CA CYS A 24 15.45 -15.66 -6.49
C CYS A 24 15.71 -14.16 -6.31
N CYS A 25 16.97 -13.72 -6.33
CA CYS A 25 17.34 -12.30 -6.28
C CYS A 25 16.73 -11.51 -7.44
N ILE A 26 16.81 -12.04 -8.67
CA ILE A 26 16.22 -11.39 -9.84
C ILE A 26 14.71 -11.26 -9.68
N LYS A 27 14.02 -12.34 -9.30
CA LYS A 27 12.57 -12.33 -9.06
C LYS A 27 12.19 -11.36 -7.94
N TYR A 28 12.96 -11.31 -6.86
CA TYR A 28 12.72 -10.42 -5.74
C TYR A 28 12.88 -8.96 -6.13
N VAL A 29 13.92 -8.62 -6.92
CA VAL A 29 14.13 -7.24 -7.43
C VAL A 29 12.98 -6.80 -8.35
N PHE A 30 12.50 -7.68 -9.23
CA PHE A 30 11.35 -7.36 -10.07
C PHE A 30 10.05 -7.25 -9.26
N ALA A 31 9.76 -8.20 -8.38
CA ALA A 31 8.56 -8.18 -7.54
C ALA A 31 8.53 -6.96 -6.61
N THR A 32 9.65 -6.57 -6.01
CA THR A 32 9.72 -5.40 -5.13
C THR A 32 9.54 -4.09 -5.87
N ARG A 33 9.96 -3.98 -7.14
CA ARG A 33 9.68 -2.81 -7.98
C ARG A 33 8.20 -2.66 -8.25
N ASP A 34 7.53 -3.76 -8.61
CA ASP A 34 6.10 -3.75 -8.91
C ASP A 34 5.28 -3.44 -7.64
N ILE A 35 5.62 -4.09 -6.54
CA ILE A 35 5.00 -3.89 -5.22
C ILE A 35 5.19 -2.44 -4.75
N ARG A 36 6.38 -1.84 -4.90
CA ARG A 36 6.60 -0.44 -4.53
C ARG A 36 5.75 0.52 -5.35
N SER A 37 5.64 0.30 -6.66
CA SER A 37 4.84 1.16 -7.53
C SER A 37 3.36 1.14 -7.16
N LEU A 38 2.83 -0.05 -6.83
CA LEU A 38 1.43 -0.23 -6.45
C LEU A 38 1.16 0.34 -5.05
N ASN A 39 2.05 0.09 -4.09
CA ASN A 39 1.95 0.65 -2.75
C ASN A 39 2.08 2.17 -2.73
N TYR A 40 2.92 2.75 -3.59
CA TYR A 40 3.04 4.21 -3.71
C TYR A 40 1.73 4.83 -4.18
N LYS A 41 1.12 4.27 -5.24
CA LYS A 41 -0.19 4.73 -5.74
C LYS A 41 -1.30 4.57 -4.71
N LEU A 42 -1.32 3.46 -3.97
CA LEU A 42 -2.26 3.22 -2.88
C LEU A 42 -2.06 4.21 -1.71
N SER A 43 -0.81 4.45 -1.32
CA SER A 43 -0.46 5.40 -0.26
C SER A 43 -0.85 6.83 -0.63
N GLU A 44 -0.60 7.24 -1.88
CA GLU A 44 -0.99 8.55 -2.38
C GLU A 44 -2.53 8.72 -2.41
N GLY A 45 -3.25 7.70 -2.88
CA GLY A 45 -4.72 7.69 -2.86
C GLY A 45 -5.29 7.76 -1.45
N ASN A 46 -4.73 7.01 -0.51
CA ASN A 46 -5.13 7.05 0.89
C ASN A 46 -4.80 8.40 1.54
N ALA A 47 -3.63 8.98 1.28
CA ALA A 47 -3.26 10.30 1.80
C ALA A 47 -4.22 11.41 1.32
N ARG A 48 -4.62 11.37 0.04
CA ARG A 48 -5.62 12.30 -0.51
C ARG A 48 -7.00 12.10 0.15
N ARG A 49 -7.42 10.86 0.38
CA ARG A 49 -8.69 10.59 1.09
C ARG A 49 -8.65 11.04 2.55
N THR A 50 -7.54 10.83 3.25
CA THR A 50 -7.37 11.28 4.64
C THR A 50 -7.39 12.80 4.74
N THR A 51 -6.72 13.51 3.84
CA THR A 51 -6.76 14.98 3.80
C THR A 51 -8.15 15.50 3.48
N MET A 52 -8.86 14.91 2.52
CA MET A 52 -10.27 15.25 2.25
C MET A 52 -11.14 15.01 3.49
N GLN A 53 -11.03 13.87 4.17
CA GLN A 53 -11.77 13.60 5.41
C GLN A 53 -11.49 14.62 6.51
N ALA A 54 -10.24 15.07 6.66
CA ALA A 54 -9.90 16.14 7.60
C ALA A 54 -10.60 17.45 7.23
N PHE A 55 -10.57 17.85 5.95
CA PHE A 55 -11.31 19.03 5.48
C PHE A 55 -12.82 18.91 5.68
N LEU A 56 -13.40 17.73 5.44
CA LEU A 56 -14.82 17.47 5.70
C LEU A 56 -15.17 17.68 7.18
N ASN A 57 -14.33 17.19 8.09
CA ASN A 57 -14.53 17.36 9.53
C ASN A 57 -14.45 18.85 9.93
N ASP A 58 -13.49 19.59 9.38
CA ASP A 58 -13.36 21.02 9.62
C ASP A 58 -14.57 21.80 9.06
N CYS A 59 -15.06 21.43 7.87
CA CYS A 59 -16.27 22.00 7.28
C CYS A 59 -17.52 21.69 8.13
N MET A 60 -17.63 20.48 8.69
CA MET A 60 -18.72 20.12 9.61
C MET A 60 -18.67 20.96 10.89
N ALA A 61 -17.49 21.09 11.52
CA ALA A 61 -17.30 21.93 12.70
C ALA A 61 -17.56 23.42 12.41
N TYR A 62 -17.21 23.90 11.22
CA TYR A 62 -17.52 25.26 10.80
C TYR A 62 -19.02 25.47 10.49
N SER A 63 -19.70 24.43 9.99
CA SER A 63 -21.14 24.45 9.72
C SER A 63 -21.99 24.65 10.99
N GLU A 64 -21.47 24.28 12.16
CA GLU A 64 -22.14 24.50 13.44
C GLU A 64 -22.22 25.98 13.80
N LYS A 65 -21.21 26.77 13.41
CA LYS A 65 -21.17 28.21 13.64
C LYS A 65 -21.81 29.00 12.50
N ASN A 66 -21.73 28.50 11.27
CA ASN A 66 -22.25 29.14 10.07
C ASN A 66 -23.11 28.18 9.24
N PRO A 67 -24.43 28.12 9.49
CA PRO A 67 -25.33 27.18 8.80
C PRO A 67 -25.50 27.47 7.31
N ALA A 68 -25.04 28.62 6.80
CA ALA A 68 -25.10 28.99 5.39
C ALA A 68 -24.26 28.07 4.47
N ILE A 69 -23.39 27.23 5.04
CA ILE A 69 -22.49 26.35 4.28
C ILE A 69 -23.08 24.93 4.11
N LEU A 70 -24.16 24.61 4.83
CA LEU A 70 -24.93 23.37 4.67
C LEU A 70 -25.34 23.05 3.21
N PRO A 71 -25.79 23.99 2.35
CA PRO A 71 -26.09 23.68 0.96
C PRO A 71 -24.84 23.29 0.15
N LEU A 72 -23.66 23.79 0.51
CA LEU A 72 -22.40 23.38 -0.12
C LEU A 72 -21.98 21.98 0.37
N LEU A 73 -22.26 21.61 1.62
CA LEU A 73 -22.01 20.23 2.11
C LEU A 73 -22.98 19.23 1.48
N GLU A 74 -24.23 19.63 1.25
CA GLU A 74 -25.26 18.77 0.66
C GLU A 74 -25.01 18.50 -0.83
N THR A 75 -24.46 19.46 -1.57
CA THR A 75 -24.02 19.27 -2.97
C THR A 75 -22.80 18.33 -3.09
N VAL A 76 -22.00 18.19 -2.03
CA VAL A 76 -20.89 17.23 -1.93
C VAL A 76 -21.36 15.88 -1.33
N GLY A 77 -22.67 15.72 -1.08
CA GLY A 77 -23.28 14.48 -0.60
C GLY A 77 -23.19 14.26 0.92
N ILE A 78 -22.76 15.26 1.68
CA ILE A 78 -22.64 15.19 3.14
C ILE A 78 -23.87 15.82 3.76
N LYS A 79 -24.85 14.98 4.10
CA LYS A 79 -25.98 15.42 4.91
C LYS A 79 -25.52 15.56 6.36
N LYS A 80 -25.98 16.60 7.06
CA LYS A 80 -25.73 16.83 8.49
C LYS A 80 -26.10 15.64 9.40
N ASN A 81 -26.91 14.69 8.91
CA ASN A 81 -27.32 13.45 9.58
C ASN A 81 -26.71 12.17 8.96
N ALA A 82 -25.76 12.26 8.03
CA ALA A 82 -25.06 11.08 7.53
C ALA A 82 -23.99 10.68 8.57
N PRO A 83 -23.95 9.41 9.01
CA PRO A 83 -22.89 8.96 9.90
C PRO A 83 -21.55 9.24 9.22
N ILE A 84 -20.66 9.96 9.90
CA ILE A 84 -19.25 10.06 9.52
C ILE A 84 -18.77 8.61 9.34
N PRO A 85 -18.31 8.19 8.15
CA PRO A 85 -17.88 6.82 7.95
C PRO A 85 -16.56 6.60 8.71
N THR A 86 -16.66 6.27 9.98
CA THR A 86 -15.57 5.82 10.84
C THR A 86 -15.21 4.37 10.53
N LYS A 87 -14.70 4.11 9.32
CA LYS A 87 -13.91 2.90 9.03
C LYS A 87 -13.41 2.88 7.59
N PRO A 88 -12.16 2.47 7.36
CA PRO A 88 -11.90 1.31 6.53
C PRO A 88 -11.96 0.07 7.42
N ALA A 89 -12.97 -0.77 7.19
CA ALA A 89 -12.88 -2.16 7.57
C ALA A 89 -11.75 -2.79 6.75
N ARG A 90 -10.79 -3.37 7.48
CA ARG A 90 -9.70 -4.25 7.04
C ARG A 90 -8.40 -3.58 6.60
#